data_AF-A0A962K2K7-F1
#
_entry.id   AF-A0A962K2K7-F1
#
_cell.length_a   1.000
_cell.length_b   1.000
_cell.length_c   1.000
_cell.angle_alpha   90.00
_cell.angle_beta   90.00
_cell.angle_gamma   90.00
#
_symmetry.space_group_name_H-M   'P 1'
#
loop_
_entity.id
_entity.type
_entity.pdbx_description
1 polymer ?
#
loop_
_entity_poly.entity_id
_entity_poly.type
_entity_poly.pdbx_seq_one_letter_code
_entity_poly.pdbx_strand_id
1 'polypeptide(L)'
;MISQAEIQPAMRQIGSVLSVAGLLAGFLVAISVLSGDAQGRVNLLYLLLLFVFLPIGGLLLSLFFLIRRSGRGLAGWMLELPVWPAGLRHELLALEPGRERKFWLFYQTQLLTLAFAVGGLLAFLVLLLGTDISFVWRSTLLDAADLQPLLQLLAMPWRFWSDAQPDLALLQQSQDYRLATPEFTAARLGQWWKYAIAAQLTYTLLPRAVMALVARSIYQRTATTPVRKTAGRRVVHVEALNTVPMQGNLAPVVSSVTGDYILIDWGSVPVLIQDELSDRFGTPRVAFQAGPLSGPDAARLEGLSQSTVVVMVKAWEPPMGELGDYLLALKKLLPDSPGLILPLDWSGDSLQDIREINLREWRRFCGTLRGWSVLQPGPDEGDAA
;
A
#
# COMPACT_ATOMS: atom_id res chain seq x y z
N MET A 1 -16.18 13.92 3.21
CA MET A 1 -16.55 12.50 3.01
C MET A 1 -16.97 12.35 1.56
N ILE A 2 -16.11 11.78 0.71
CA ILE A 2 -16.47 11.45 -0.67
C ILE A 2 -17.46 10.27 -0.59
N SER A 3 -18.61 10.39 -1.24
CA SER A 3 -19.64 9.34 -1.20
C SER A 3 -19.09 8.07 -1.83
N GLN A 4 -19.39 6.89 -1.26
CA GLN A 4 -19.05 5.58 -1.85
C GLN A 4 -19.49 5.45 -3.32
N ALA A 5 -20.50 6.23 -3.75
CA ALA A 5 -20.97 6.32 -5.12
C ALA A 5 -20.00 7.01 -6.11
N GLU A 6 -19.16 7.93 -5.63
CA GLU A 6 -18.17 8.65 -6.45
C GLU A 6 -16.84 7.89 -6.58
N ILE A 7 -16.54 7.00 -5.63
CA ILE A 7 -15.30 6.22 -5.61
C ILE A 7 -15.31 5.11 -6.66
N GLN A 8 -16.45 4.47 -6.91
CA GLN A 8 -16.58 3.41 -7.93
C GLN A 8 -16.23 3.83 -9.37
N PRO A 9 -16.74 4.95 -9.91
CA PRO A 9 -16.39 5.37 -11.26
C PRO A 9 -14.91 5.73 -11.38
N ALA A 10 -14.34 6.40 -10.37
CA ALA A 10 -12.91 6.72 -10.34
C ALA A 10 -12.03 5.45 -10.34
N MET A 11 -12.35 4.45 -9.52
CA MET A 11 -11.66 3.15 -9.51
C MET A 11 -11.75 2.42 -10.86
N ARG A 12 -12.87 2.52 -11.58
CA ARG A 12 -13.02 1.94 -12.93
C ARG A 12 -12.15 2.68 -13.94
N GLN A 13 -12.12 4.01 -13.87
CA GLN A 13 -11.27 4.83 -14.74
C GLN A 13 -9.79 4.48 -14.54
N ILE A 14 -9.33 4.42 -13.29
CA ILE A 14 -7.95 4.01 -12.96
C ILE A 14 -7.64 2.63 -13.54
N GLY A 15 -8.54 1.65 -13.35
CA GLY A 15 -8.34 0.31 -13.89
C GLY A 15 -8.27 0.28 -15.42
N SER A 16 -9.07 1.10 -16.10
CA SER A 16 -8.99 1.23 -17.56
C SER A 16 -7.68 1.87 -18.02
N VAL A 17 -7.22 2.93 -17.35
CA VAL A 17 -5.95 3.60 -17.68
C VAL A 17 -4.78 2.64 -17.49
N LEU A 18 -4.74 1.91 -16.37
CA LEU A 18 -3.74 0.88 -16.12
C LEU A 18 -3.79 -0.21 -17.19
N SER A 19 -4.97 -0.69 -17.57
CA SER A 19 -5.11 -1.73 -18.60
C SER A 19 -4.62 -1.24 -19.97
N VAL A 20 -4.97 -0.01 -20.37
CA VAL A 20 -4.49 0.59 -21.63
C VAL A 20 -2.97 0.77 -21.59
N ALA A 21 -2.42 1.26 -20.48
CA ALA A 21 -0.98 1.40 -20.31
C ALA A 21 -0.27 0.03 -20.39
N GLY A 22 -0.83 -1.01 -19.76
CA GLY A 22 -0.33 -2.38 -19.85
C GLY A 22 -0.33 -2.89 -21.29
N LEU A 23 -1.44 -2.71 -22.01
CA LEU A 23 -1.57 -3.10 -23.42
C LEU A 23 -0.54 -2.41 -24.31
N LEU A 24 -0.40 -1.08 -24.19
CA LEU A 24 0.59 -0.31 -24.95
C LEU A 24 2.02 -0.73 -24.62
N ALA A 25 2.33 -0.91 -23.33
CA ALA A 25 3.64 -1.39 -22.91
C ALA A 25 3.94 -2.79 -23.45
N GLY A 26 2.97 -3.72 -23.40
CA GLY A 26 3.11 -5.06 -23.95
C GLY A 26 3.32 -5.06 -25.45
N PHE A 27 2.57 -4.22 -26.16
CA PHE A 27 2.71 -4.03 -27.60
C PHE A 27 4.09 -3.48 -27.98
N LEU A 28 4.56 -2.42 -27.31
CA LEU A 28 5.87 -1.82 -27.58
C LEU A 28 7.03 -2.75 -27.22
N VAL A 29 6.96 -3.44 -26.08
CA VAL A 29 8.00 -4.40 -25.69
C VAL A 29 8.07 -5.55 -26.68
N ALA A 30 6.93 -6.11 -27.09
CA ALA A 30 6.89 -7.17 -28.08
C ALA A 30 7.41 -6.69 -29.44
N ILE A 31 7.03 -5.50 -29.92
CA ILE A 31 7.60 -4.93 -31.14
C ILE A 31 9.10 -4.75 -31.02
N SER A 32 9.61 -4.19 -29.93
CA SER A 32 11.05 -3.95 -29.77
C SER A 32 11.88 -5.23 -29.69
N VAL A 33 11.36 -6.27 -29.05
CA VAL A 33 12.07 -7.56 -28.89
C VAL A 33 11.97 -8.42 -30.15
N LEU A 34 10.85 -8.32 -30.87
CA LEU A 34 10.55 -9.13 -32.05
C LEU A 34 10.74 -8.38 -33.37
N SER A 35 11.13 -7.09 -33.34
CA SER A 35 11.64 -6.42 -34.53
C SER A 35 12.94 -7.11 -34.89
N GLY A 36 12.88 -7.96 -35.91
CA GLY A 36 14.01 -8.76 -36.33
C GLY A 36 15.22 -7.92 -36.74
N ASP A 37 16.33 -8.60 -37.03
CA ASP A 37 17.50 -7.93 -37.59
C ASP A 37 17.21 -7.30 -38.97
N ALA A 38 18.21 -6.67 -39.59
CA ALA A 38 18.07 -6.07 -40.93
C ALA A 38 17.62 -7.07 -42.03
N GLN A 39 17.58 -8.37 -41.73
CA GLN A 39 17.14 -9.45 -42.59
C GLN A 39 15.80 -10.05 -42.13
N GLY A 40 15.08 -9.40 -41.21
CA GLY A 40 13.76 -9.83 -40.71
C GLY A 40 13.81 -11.03 -39.77
N ARG A 41 14.97 -11.35 -39.18
CA ARG A 41 15.14 -12.56 -38.36
C ARG A 41 14.90 -12.30 -36.89
N VAL A 42 14.11 -13.17 -36.27
CA VAL A 42 13.78 -13.07 -34.84
C VAL A 42 14.33 -14.27 -34.09
N ASN A 43 14.99 -14.00 -32.95
CA ASN A 43 15.57 -15.05 -32.13
C ASN A 43 14.48 -15.83 -31.37
N LEU A 44 14.37 -17.13 -31.61
CA LEU A 44 13.42 -18.03 -30.91
C LEU A 44 13.63 -18.00 -29.39
N LEU A 45 14.85 -17.85 -28.91
CA LEU A 45 15.13 -17.83 -27.46
C LEU A 45 14.53 -16.60 -26.79
N TYR A 46 14.50 -15.45 -27.48
CA TYR A 46 13.83 -14.24 -26.97
C TYR A 46 12.31 -14.43 -26.93
N LEU A 47 11.76 -15.16 -27.90
CA LEU A 47 10.35 -15.54 -27.91
C LEU A 47 10.00 -16.41 -26.70
N LEU A 48 10.79 -17.44 -26.41
CA LEU A 48 10.59 -18.30 -25.24
C LEU A 48 10.73 -17.52 -23.93
N LEU A 49 11.73 -16.64 -23.84
CA LEU A 49 11.92 -15.79 -22.66
C LEU A 49 10.70 -14.89 -22.42
N LEU A 50 10.23 -14.21 -23.46
CA LEU A 50 9.14 -13.25 -23.37
C LEU A 50 7.76 -13.90 -23.18
N PHE A 51 7.49 -15.03 -23.83
CA PHE A 51 6.15 -15.65 -23.86
C PHE A 51 5.98 -16.88 -22.98
N VAL A 52 7.07 -17.43 -22.43
CA VAL A 52 7.02 -18.60 -21.55
C VAL A 52 7.64 -18.29 -20.20
N PHE A 53 8.95 -18.03 -20.15
CA PHE A 53 9.67 -17.95 -18.88
C PHE A 53 9.31 -16.72 -18.03
N LEU A 54 9.28 -15.53 -18.64
CA LEU A 54 8.90 -14.29 -17.94
C LEU A 54 7.44 -14.34 -17.43
N PRO A 55 6.44 -14.78 -18.23
CA PRO A 55 5.07 -14.95 -17.79
C PRO A 55 4.91 -15.95 -16.65
N ILE A 56 5.58 -17.12 -16.72
CA ILE A 56 5.56 -18.14 -15.66
C ILE A 56 6.17 -17.58 -14.37
N GLY A 57 7.34 -16.96 -14.44
CA GLY A 57 8.01 -16.36 -13.28
C GLY A 57 7.14 -15.31 -12.59
N GLY A 58 6.53 -14.41 -13.36
CA GLY A 58 5.61 -13.40 -12.82
C GLY A 58 4.32 -13.99 -12.24
N LEU A 59 3.88 -15.16 -12.72
CA LEU A 59 2.70 -15.85 -12.21
C LEU A 59 3.00 -16.55 -10.88
N LEU A 60 4.15 -17.22 -10.79
CA LEU A 60 4.66 -17.80 -9.53
C LEU A 60 4.83 -16.71 -8.47
N LEU A 61 5.36 -15.55 -8.85
CA LEU A 61 5.46 -14.39 -7.97
C LEU A 61 4.08 -13.93 -7.49
N SER A 62 3.11 -13.80 -8.41
CA SER A 62 1.73 -13.41 -8.07
C SER A 62 1.07 -14.41 -7.12
N LEU A 63 1.30 -15.72 -7.32
CA LEU A 63 0.78 -16.77 -6.46
C LEU A 63 1.45 -16.75 -5.08
N PHE A 64 2.76 -16.54 -5.01
CA PHE A 64 3.49 -16.39 -3.75
C PHE A 64 2.91 -15.26 -2.89
N PHE A 65 2.64 -14.10 -3.49
CA PHE A 65 2.02 -12.97 -2.78
C PHE A 65 0.55 -13.19 -2.41
N LEU A 66 -0.17 -14.03 -3.17
CA LEU A 66 -1.54 -14.42 -2.82
C LEU A 66 -1.57 -15.34 -1.59
N ILE A 67 -0.63 -16.29 -1.50
CA ILE A 67 -0.52 -17.25 -0.40
C ILE A 67 0.00 -16.57 0.88
N ARG A 68 0.95 -15.63 0.74
CA ARG A 68 1.56 -14.95 1.89
C ARG A 68 0.58 -13.98 2.55
N ARG A 69 0.10 -14.35 3.75
CA ARG A 69 -0.86 -13.59 4.57
C ARG A 69 -0.32 -12.29 5.19
N SER A 70 0.98 -11.97 5.09
CA SER A 70 1.62 -10.84 5.81
C SER A 70 1.30 -9.44 5.24
N GLY A 71 1.31 -8.44 6.12
CA GLY A 71 0.68 -7.11 6.01
C GLY A 71 1.25 -6.07 5.04
N ARG A 72 2.16 -6.44 4.13
CA ARG A 72 2.59 -5.59 3.00
C ARG A 72 2.71 -6.49 1.77
N GLY A 73 1.64 -6.62 1.00
CA GLY A 73 1.69 -7.30 -0.31
C GLY A 73 2.38 -6.42 -1.36
N LEU A 74 2.61 -6.95 -2.58
CA LEU A 74 3.08 -6.16 -3.74
C LEU A 74 2.28 -4.87 -3.94
N ALA A 75 1.00 -4.88 -3.58
CA ALA A 75 0.12 -3.73 -3.59
C ALA A 75 0.68 -2.51 -2.82
N GLY A 76 1.32 -2.73 -1.66
CA GLY A 76 1.95 -1.66 -0.86
C GLY A 76 3.22 -1.12 -1.51
N TRP A 77 4.08 -2.01 -2.02
CA TRP A 77 5.29 -1.63 -2.78
C TRP A 77 4.94 -0.90 -4.08
N MET A 78 3.89 -1.32 -4.78
CA MET A 78 3.43 -0.67 -6.00
C MET A 78 3.05 0.78 -5.72
N LEU A 79 2.33 1.07 -4.64
CA LEU A 79 1.91 2.41 -4.25
C LEU A 79 3.07 3.36 -3.90
N GLU A 80 4.18 2.81 -3.41
CA GLU A 80 5.37 3.59 -3.04
C GLU A 80 6.24 3.98 -4.24
N LEU A 81 6.03 3.35 -5.42
CA LEU A 81 6.81 3.69 -6.62
C LEU A 81 6.55 5.14 -7.06
N PRO A 82 7.58 5.94 -7.41
CA PRO A 82 7.44 7.34 -7.83
C PRO A 82 6.73 7.55 -9.19
N VAL A 83 6.25 6.47 -9.81
CA VAL A 83 5.72 6.46 -11.19
C VAL A 83 4.22 6.85 -11.25
N TRP A 84 3.54 6.97 -10.10
CA TRP A 84 2.10 7.26 -10.10
C TRP A 84 1.83 8.76 -10.27
N PRO A 85 0.89 9.14 -11.15
CA PRO A 85 0.43 10.53 -11.26
C PRO A 85 -0.09 11.05 -9.92
N ALA A 86 0.18 12.32 -9.60
CA ALA A 86 -0.13 12.91 -8.29
C ALA A 86 -1.62 12.79 -7.91
N GLY A 87 -2.54 12.95 -8.87
CA GLY A 87 -3.99 12.79 -8.65
C GLY A 87 -4.39 11.35 -8.29
N LEU A 88 -3.73 10.37 -8.90
CA LEU A 88 -3.96 8.94 -8.66
C LEU A 88 -3.54 8.51 -7.26
N ARG A 89 -2.43 9.07 -6.75
CA ARG A 89 -1.96 8.83 -5.38
C ARG A 89 -2.95 9.33 -4.33
N HIS A 90 -3.57 10.50 -4.56
CA HIS A 90 -4.53 11.09 -3.61
C HIS A 90 -5.80 10.24 -3.51
N GLU A 91 -6.36 9.80 -4.64
CA GLU A 91 -7.52 8.88 -4.62
C GLU A 91 -7.19 7.50 -4.05
N LEU A 92 -6.01 6.97 -4.35
CA LEU A 92 -5.55 5.69 -3.80
C LEU A 92 -5.31 5.75 -2.29
N LEU A 93 -4.83 6.88 -1.77
CA LEU A 93 -4.64 7.13 -0.34
C LEU A 93 -5.96 7.45 0.38
N ALA A 94 -6.96 7.97 -0.34
CA ALA A 94 -8.32 8.20 0.16
C ALA A 94 -9.14 6.91 0.32
N LEU A 95 -8.74 5.81 -0.33
CA LEU A 95 -9.29 4.48 -0.05
C LEU A 95 -8.86 4.04 1.35
N GLU A 96 -9.82 3.68 2.20
CA GLU A 96 -9.55 3.17 3.55
C GLU A 96 -8.43 2.11 3.52
N PRO A 97 -7.41 2.21 4.40
CA PRO A 97 -6.33 1.23 4.48
C PRO A 97 -6.85 -0.09 5.07
N GLY A 98 -7.65 -0.80 4.28
CA GLY A 98 -8.33 -2.04 4.65
C GLY A 98 -8.01 -3.19 3.70
N ARG A 99 -8.65 -4.35 3.96
CA ARG A 99 -8.54 -5.56 3.13
C ARG A 99 -8.99 -5.32 1.68
N GLU A 100 -9.95 -4.44 1.45
CA GLU A 100 -10.50 -4.17 0.12
C GLU A 100 -9.48 -3.54 -0.82
N ARG A 101 -8.74 -2.52 -0.36
CA ARG A 101 -7.69 -1.86 -1.15
C ARG A 101 -6.61 -2.86 -1.60
N LYS A 102 -6.21 -3.78 -0.71
CA LYS A 102 -5.22 -4.83 -1.04
C LYS A 102 -5.71 -5.74 -2.17
N PHE A 103 -6.94 -6.25 -2.08
CA PHE A 103 -7.46 -7.16 -3.10
C PHE A 103 -7.82 -6.46 -4.40
N TRP A 104 -8.27 -5.20 -4.33
CA TRP A 104 -8.47 -4.39 -5.53
C TRP A 104 -7.15 -4.12 -6.26
N LEU A 105 -6.10 -3.68 -5.55
CA LEU A 105 -4.78 -3.47 -6.16
C LEU A 105 -4.23 -4.75 -6.78
N PHE A 106 -4.37 -5.88 -6.08
CA PHE A 106 -3.99 -7.17 -6.62
C PHE A 106 -4.76 -7.51 -7.91
N TYR A 107 -6.06 -7.26 -7.95
CA TYR A 107 -6.88 -7.42 -9.16
C TYR A 107 -6.40 -6.51 -10.29
N GLN A 108 -6.08 -5.23 -10.01
CA GLN A 108 -5.54 -4.31 -11.00
C GLN A 108 -4.19 -4.79 -11.55
N THR A 109 -3.30 -5.34 -10.72
CA THR A 109 -2.04 -5.95 -11.20
C THR A 109 -2.30 -7.12 -12.14
N GLN A 110 -3.31 -7.96 -11.88
CA GLN A 110 -3.66 -9.06 -12.78
C GLN A 110 -4.26 -8.56 -14.10
N LEU A 111 -5.10 -7.52 -14.07
CA LEU A 111 -5.61 -6.87 -15.29
C LEU A 111 -4.49 -6.23 -16.11
N LEU A 112 -3.58 -5.50 -15.46
CA LEU A 112 -2.42 -4.88 -16.10
C LEU A 112 -1.55 -5.92 -16.83
N THR A 113 -1.23 -7.02 -16.14
CA THR A 113 -0.39 -8.10 -16.72
C THR A 113 -1.11 -8.90 -17.81
N LEU A 114 -2.44 -9.07 -17.69
CA LEU A 114 -3.25 -9.65 -18.76
C LEU A 114 -3.31 -8.73 -19.99
N ALA A 115 -3.51 -7.43 -19.78
CA ALA A 115 -3.52 -6.45 -20.86
C ALA A 115 -2.15 -6.36 -21.56
N PHE A 116 -1.05 -6.42 -20.80
CA PHE A 116 0.30 -6.57 -21.35
C PHE A 116 0.44 -7.81 -22.22
N ALA A 117 -0.06 -8.96 -21.77
CA ALA A 117 -0.05 -10.19 -22.57
C ALA A 117 -0.86 -10.06 -23.87
N VAL A 118 -2.03 -9.43 -23.81
CA VAL A 118 -2.86 -9.16 -25.00
C VAL A 118 -2.15 -8.20 -25.95
N GLY A 119 -1.53 -7.13 -25.44
CA GLY A 119 -0.72 -6.21 -26.24
C GLY A 119 0.43 -6.92 -26.94
N GLY A 120 1.11 -7.83 -26.24
CA GLY A 120 2.19 -8.65 -26.80
C GLY A 120 1.71 -9.61 -27.90
N LEU A 121 0.54 -10.24 -27.72
CA LEU A 121 -0.09 -11.06 -28.76
C LEU A 121 -0.48 -10.21 -29.98
N LEU A 122 -1.06 -9.03 -29.77
CA LEU A 122 -1.44 -8.13 -30.86
C LEU A 122 -0.21 -7.67 -31.66
N ALA A 123 0.87 -7.27 -30.97
CA ALA A 123 2.14 -6.94 -31.62
C ALA A 123 2.70 -8.13 -32.41
N PHE A 124 2.68 -9.33 -31.83
CA PHE A 124 3.11 -10.55 -32.51
C PHE A 124 2.31 -10.81 -33.78
N LEU A 125 0.97 -10.66 -33.73
CA LEU A 125 0.11 -10.81 -34.90
C LEU A 125 0.34 -9.72 -35.95
N VAL A 126 0.47 -8.45 -35.54
CA VAL A 126 0.76 -7.35 -36.47
C VAL A 126 2.08 -7.58 -37.20
N LEU A 127 3.11 -8.01 -36.46
CA LEU A 127 4.39 -8.39 -37.05
C LEU A 127 4.19 -9.58 -38.00
N LEU A 128 3.50 -10.64 -37.59
CA LEU A 128 3.26 -11.81 -38.45
C LEU A 128 2.49 -11.49 -39.74
N LEU A 129 1.55 -10.52 -39.70
CA LEU A 129 0.79 -10.08 -40.87
C LEU A 129 1.55 -9.09 -41.75
N GLY A 130 2.34 -8.21 -41.14
CA GLY A 130 2.97 -7.07 -41.80
C GLY A 130 4.41 -7.30 -42.24
N THR A 131 5.12 -8.26 -41.65
CA THR A 131 6.53 -8.55 -41.94
C THR A 131 6.75 -10.03 -42.25
N ASP A 132 7.62 -10.31 -43.22
CA ASP A 132 8.04 -11.67 -43.58
C ASP A 132 9.08 -12.16 -42.56
N ILE A 133 8.62 -12.46 -41.34
CA ILE A 133 9.50 -12.81 -40.22
C ILE A 133 9.91 -14.26 -40.33
N SER A 134 11.22 -14.48 -40.32
CA SER A 134 11.79 -15.81 -40.17
C SER A 134 12.31 -16.00 -38.74
N PHE A 135 11.81 -17.02 -38.04
CA PHE A 135 12.32 -17.38 -36.73
C PHE A 135 13.61 -18.19 -36.86
N VAL A 136 14.67 -17.70 -36.23
CA VAL A 136 16.02 -18.28 -36.24
C VAL A 136 16.47 -18.40 -34.79
N TRP A 137 17.36 -19.32 -34.47
CA TRP A 137 17.96 -19.38 -33.14
C TRP A 137 19.44 -19.73 -33.26
N ARG A 138 20.25 -19.25 -32.31
CA ARG A 138 21.68 -19.60 -32.24
C ARG A 138 22.07 -19.72 -30.79
N SER A 139 22.88 -20.72 -30.49
CA SER A 139 23.52 -20.90 -29.20
C SER A 139 24.97 -21.29 -29.44
N THR A 140 25.89 -20.77 -28.63
CA THR A 140 27.28 -21.23 -28.61
C THR A 140 27.44 -22.53 -27.81
N LEU A 141 26.44 -22.89 -27.01
CA LEU A 141 26.51 -23.99 -26.03
C LEU A 141 25.56 -25.14 -26.33
N LEU A 142 24.55 -24.94 -27.18
CA LEU A 142 23.45 -25.89 -27.37
C LEU A 142 23.23 -26.17 -28.84
N ASP A 143 23.02 -27.44 -29.18
CA ASP A 143 22.60 -27.88 -30.51
C ASP A 143 21.08 -28.14 -30.57
N ALA A 144 20.55 -28.29 -31.79
CA ALA A 144 19.13 -28.58 -32.00
C ALA A 144 18.66 -29.81 -31.21
N ALA A 145 19.50 -30.84 -31.12
CA ALA A 145 19.20 -32.05 -30.36
C ALA A 145 19.08 -31.80 -28.85
N ASP A 146 19.80 -30.82 -28.30
CA ASP A 146 19.73 -30.47 -26.87
C ASP A 146 18.49 -29.62 -26.56
N LEU A 147 18.07 -28.77 -27.49
CA LEU A 147 16.94 -27.87 -27.31
C LEU A 147 15.59 -28.54 -27.58
N GLN A 148 15.55 -29.56 -28.46
CA GLN A 148 14.32 -30.26 -28.83
C GLN A 148 13.55 -30.85 -27.62
N PRO A 149 14.17 -31.57 -26.66
CA PRO A 149 13.46 -32.14 -25.52
C PRO A 149 12.76 -31.07 -24.66
N LEU A 150 13.40 -29.93 -24.45
CA LEU A 150 12.83 -28.80 -23.72
C LEU A 150 11.59 -28.25 -24.46
N LEU A 151 11.69 -28.05 -25.77
CA LEU A 151 10.58 -27.56 -26.57
C LEU A 151 9.40 -28.54 -26.61
N GLN A 152 9.68 -29.85 -26.66
CA GLN A 152 8.66 -30.90 -26.60
C GLN A 152 7.97 -30.94 -25.23
N LEU A 153 8.73 -30.79 -24.14
CA LEU A 153 8.19 -30.70 -22.79
C LEU A 153 7.24 -29.50 -22.67
N LEU A 154 7.64 -28.35 -23.20
CA LEU A 154 6.81 -27.15 -23.24
C LEU A 154 5.58 -27.33 -24.14
N ALA A 155 5.68 -28.12 -25.22
CA ALA A 155 4.56 -28.35 -26.14
C ALA A 155 3.53 -29.38 -25.68
N MET A 156 3.80 -30.09 -24.57
CA MET A 156 2.92 -31.11 -24.02
C MET A 156 1.45 -30.64 -23.85
N PRO A 157 1.15 -29.41 -23.37
CA PRO A 157 -0.23 -28.97 -23.16
C PRO A 157 -1.04 -28.83 -24.46
N TRP A 158 -0.39 -28.61 -25.60
CA TRP A 158 -1.03 -28.50 -26.91
C TRP A 158 -0.63 -29.64 -27.87
N ARG A 159 -0.30 -30.82 -27.33
CA ARG A 159 0.02 -32.03 -28.12
C ARG A 159 -1.00 -32.39 -29.20
N PHE A 160 -2.25 -31.95 -29.04
CA PHE A 160 -3.33 -32.17 -30.01
C PHE A 160 -3.16 -31.33 -31.29
N TRP A 161 -2.34 -30.29 -31.25
CA TRP A 161 -2.04 -29.44 -32.39
C TRP A 161 -0.70 -29.87 -33.01
N SER A 162 -0.78 -30.77 -34.00
CA SER A 162 0.38 -31.36 -34.69
C SER A 162 1.29 -30.31 -35.33
N ASP A 163 0.70 -29.29 -35.94
CA ASP A 163 1.45 -28.25 -36.65
C ASP A 163 2.19 -27.27 -35.73
N ALA A 164 1.85 -27.24 -34.44
CA ALA A 164 2.49 -26.40 -33.44
C ALA A 164 3.51 -27.18 -32.60
N GLN A 165 3.97 -28.33 -33.11
CA GLN A 165 4.99 -29.15 -32.45
C GLN A 165 6.40 -28.80 -32.95
N PRO A 166 7.42 -28.89 -32.07
CA PRO A 166 8.80 -28.65 -32.46
C PRO A 166 9.36 -29.87 -33.18
N ASP A 167 9.52 -29.77 -34.50
CA ASP A 167 10.19 -30.77 -35.32
C ASP A 167 11.72 -30.57 -35.30
N LEU A 168 12.48 -31.67 -35.22
CA LEU A 168 13.94 -31.62 -35.21
C LEU A 168 14.49 -31.05 -36.51
N ALA A 169 13.88 -31.42 -37.64
CA ALA A 169 14.32 -30.92 -38.95
C ALA A 169 14.08 -29.41 -39.05
N LEU A 170 12.95 -28.91 -38.53
CA LEU A 170 12.67 -27.48 -38.44
C LEU A 170 13.68 -26.76 -37.55
N LEU A 171 14.03 -27.36 -36.41
CA LEU A 171 14.95 -26.78 -35.44
C LEU A 171 16.37 -26.67 -36.01
N GLN A 172 16.87 -27.71 -36.69
CA GLN A 172 18.16 -27.70 -37.39
C GLN A 172 18.20 -26.65 -38.51
N GLN A 173 17.15 -26.56 -39.33
CA GLN A 173 17.06 -25.55 -40.40
C GLN A 173 17.03 -24.11 -39.86
N SER A 174 16.43 -23.91 -38.68
CA SER A 174 16.38 -22.60 -38.02
C SER A 174 17.65 -22.22 -37.23
N GLN A 175 18.62 -23.13 -37.06
CA GLN A 175 19.87 -22.86 -36.34
C GLN A 175 20.88 -22.07 -37.20
N ASP A 176 21.19 -22.58 -38.40
CA ASP A 176 22.15 -21.99 -39.34
C ASP A 176 21.54 -21.68 -40.70
N TYR A 177 20.58 -20.76 -40.69
CA TYR A 177 19.90 -20.25 -41.89
C TYR A 177 20.86 -19.77 -43.01
N ARG A 178 22.13 -19.46 -42.70
CA ARG A 178 23.14 -19.03 -43.70
C ARG A 178 23.55 -20.11 -44.70
N LEU A 179 23.33 -21.38 -44.38
CA LEU A 179 23.74 -22.52 -45.21
C LEU A 179 22.55 -23.19 -45.92
N ALA A 180 21.33 -22.68 -45.75
CA ALA A 180 20.11 -23.33 -46.21
C ALA A 180 19.70 -22.90 -47.63
N THR A 181 19.31 -23.88 -48.45
CA THR A 181 18.87 -23.70 -49.85
C THR A 181 17.54 -22.91 -49.92
N PRO A 182 17.35 -21.97 -50.87
CA PRO A 182 16.28 -20.94 -50.77
C PRO A 182 14.83 -21.42 -51.00
N GLU A 183 14.60 -22.52 -51.71
CA GLU A 183 13.27 -22.79 -52.29
C GLU A 183 12.31 -23.64 -51.42
N PHE A 184 12.80 -24.32 -50.39
CA PHE A 184 11.98 -25.19 -49.52
C PHE A 184 11.81 -24.68 -48.06
N THR A 185 12.38 -23.53 -47.74
CA THR A 185 12.67 -23.07 -46.37
C THR A 185 11.64 -22.08 -45.82
N ALA A 186 11.13 -21.14 -46.61
CA ALA A 186 10.27 -20.05 -46.11
C ALA A 186 8.94 -20.56 -45.51
N ALA A 187 8.23 -21.46 -46.21
CA ALA A 187 6.95 -22.00 -45.75
C ALA A 187 7.07 -22.91 -44.50
N ARG A 188 8.24 -23.53 -44.29
CA ARG A 188 8.48 -24.44 -43.15
C ARG A 188 9.04 -23.68 -41.94
N LEU A 189 9.94 -22.72 -42.14
CA LEU A 189 10.43 -21.80 -41.09
C LEU A 189 9.31 -20.94 -40.50
N GLY A 190 8.33 -20.59 -41.34
CA GLY A 190 7.09 -19.95 -40.92
C GLY A 190 6.17 -20.84 -40.08
N GLN A 191 6.55 -22.04 -39.62
CA GLN A 191 5.69 -22.81 -38.68
C GLN A 191 5.90 -22.42 -37.22
N TRP A 192 7.00 -21.74 -36.89
CA TRP A 192 7.30 -21.31 -35.53
C TRP A 192 6.26 -20.37 -34.93
N TRP A 193 5.50 -19.62 -35.74
CA TRP A 193 4.43 -18.78 -35.21
C TRP A 193 3.30 -19.61 -34.58
N LYS A 194 3.02 -20.81 -35.08
CA LYS A 194 2.00 -21.70 -34.50
C LYS A 194 2.42 -22.13 -33.10
N TYR A 195 3.69 -22.52 -32.95
CA TYR A 195 4.29 -22.83 -31.66
C TYR A 195 4.25 -21.62 -30.72
N ALA A 196 4.61 -20.43 -31.23
CA ALA A 196 4.62 -19.20 -30.44
C ALA A 196 3.22 -18.81 -29.93
N ILE A 197 2.20 -18.88 -30.78
CA ILE A 197 0.80 -18.62 -30.39
C ILE A 197 0.35 -19.64 -29.35
N ALA A 198 0.62 -20.94 -29.56
CA ALA A 198 0.27 -21.97 -28.60
C ALA A 198 0.93 -21.70 -27.24
N ALA A 199 2.22 -21.38 -27.23
CA ALA A 199 2.97 -21.03 -26.03
C ALA A 199 2.40 -19.79 -25.33
N GLN A 200 2.09 -18.71 -26.06
CA GLN A 200 1.45 -17.52 -25.49
C GLN A 200 0.07 -17.83 -24.88
N LEU A 201 -0.76 -18.60 -25.58
CA LEU A 201 -2.08 -18.96 -25.09
C LEU A 201 -1.99 -19.79 -23.81
N THR A 202 -1.13 -20.82 -23.79
CA THR A 202 -1.01 -21.76 -22.67
C THR A 202 -0.26 -21.19 -21.47
N TYR A 203 0.86 -20.50 -21.68
CA TYR A 203 1.73 -20.06 -20.57
C TYR A 203 1.54 -18.61 -20.15
N THR A 204 0.94 -17.79 -21.01
CA THR A 204 0.69 -16.38 -20.72
C THR A 204 -0.80 -16.11 -20.54
N LEU A 205 -1.60 -16.18 -21.61
CA LEU A 205 -2.97 -15.65 -21.60
C LEU A 205 -3.94 -16.44 -20.73
N LEU A 206 -4.00 -17.77 -20.91
CA LEU A 206 -4.90 -18.63 -20.14
C LEU A 206 -4.65 -18.53 -18.63
N PRO A 207 -3.43 -18.75 -18.11
CA PRO A 207 -3.21 -18.74 -16.68
C PRO A 207 -3.34 -17.32 -16.10
N ARG A 208 -3.04 -16.26 -16.86
CA ARG A 208 -3.32 -14.87 -16.44
C ARG A 208 -4.81 -14.56 -16.40
N ALA A 209 -5.59 -15.04 -17.36
CA ALA A 209 -7.04 -14.90 -17.35
C ALA A 209 -7.66 -15.60 -16.14
N VAL A 210 -7.23 -16.84 -15.85
CA VAL A 210 -7.64 -17.58 -14.64
C VAL A 210 -7.28 -16.79 -13.38
N MET A 211 -6.05 -16.29 -13.28
CA MET A 211 -5.61 -15.51 -12.12
C MET A 211 -6.40 -14.20 -11.96
N ALA A 212 -6.72 -13.52 -13.06
CA ALA A 212 -7.57 -12.32 -13.05
C ALA A 212 -9.00 -12.64 -12.59
N LEU A 213 -9.58 -13.77 -13.02
CA LEU A 213 -10.90 -14.23 -12.56
C LEU A 213 -10.89 -14.59 -11.07
N VAL A 214 -9.85 -15.26 -10.59
CA VAL A 214 -9.66 -15.56 -9.16
C VAL A 214 -9.54 -14.25 -8.36
N ALA A 215 -8.70 -13.32 -8.80
CA ALA A 215 -8.53 -12.02 -8.16
C ALA A 215 -9.83 -11.21 -8.14
N ARG A 216 -10.60 -11.20 -9.24
CA ARG A 216 -11.93 -10.59 -9.32
C ARG A 216 -12.89 -11.21 -8.30
N SER A 217 -12.92 -12.52 -8.23
CA SER A 217 -13.80 -13.25 -7.30
C SER A 217 -13.46 -12.95 -5.84
N ILE A 218 -12.17 -12.88 -5.49
CA ILE A 218 -11.72 -12.52 -4.14
C ILE A 218 -12.08 -11.07 -3.81
N TYR A 219 -11.87 -10.14 -4.75
CA TYR A 219 -12.23 -8.74 -4.60
C TYR A 219 -13.74 -8.55 -4.38
N GLN A 220 -14.57 -9.14 -5.26
CA GLN A 220 -16.02 -9.08 -5.16
C GLN A 220 -16.53 -9.65 -3.83
N ARG A 221 -16.04 -10.82 -3.42
CA ARG A 221 -16.41 -11.42 -2.12
C ARG A 221 -16.05 -10.53 -0.95
N THR A 222 -14.91 -9.85 -1.01
CA THR A 222 -14.49 -8.95 0.08
C THR A 222 -15.37 -7.70 0.13
N ALA A 223 -15.71 -7.12 -1.03
CA ALA A 223 -16.56 -5.93 -1.14
C ALA A 223 -18.04 -6.21 -0.79
N THR A 224 -18.54 -7.42 -1.03
CA THR A 224 -19.93 -7.82 -0.69
C THR A 224 -20.08 -8.42 0.69
N THR A 225 -18.98 -8.68 1.41
CA THR A 225 -19.10 -9.11 2.80
C THR A 225 -19.45 -7.85 3.58
N PRO A 226 -20.71 -7.62 4.02
CA PRO A 226 -20.97 -6.55 4.97
C PRO A 226 -19.98 -6.75 6.10
N VAL A 227 -19.37 -5.68 6.62
CA VAL A 227 -18.55 -5.75 7.83
C VAL A 227 -19.44 -6.32 8.92
N ARG A 228 -19.52 -7.65 8.99
CA ARG A 228 -20.20 -8.38 10.04
C ARG A 228 -19.32 -8.04 11.21
N LYS A 229 -19.82 -7.16 12.08
CA LYS A 229 -19.33 -7.03 13.46
C LYS A 229 -19.25 -8.46 13.97
N THR A 230 -18.07 -9.06 13.86
CA THR A 230 -17.91 -10.48 14.07
C THR A 230 -17.79 -10.61 15.56
N ALA A 231 -18.94 -10.67 16.23
CA ALA A 231 -19.04 -11.26 17.54
C ALA A 231 -18.42 -12.66 17.44
N GLY A 232 -17.31 -12.87 18.15
CA GLY A 232 -16.90 -14.21 18.56
C GLY A 232 -15.93 -15.00 17.68
N ARG A 233 -15.04 -14.40 16.87
CA ARG A 233 -13.87 -15.15 16.37
C ARG A 233 -12.58 -14.62 16.96
N ARG A 234 -12.11 -15.35 17.97
CA ARG A 234 -10.83 -15.26 18.66
C ARG A 234 -9.70 -15.32 17.63
N VAL A 235 -9.32 -14.16 17.11
CA VAL A 235 -8.03 -13.95 16.47
C VAL A 235 -7.09 -13.63 17.63
N VAL A 236 -6.02 -14.41 17.77
CA VAL A 236 -4.88 -14.01 18.59
C VAL A 236 -4.29 -12.79 17.92
N HIS A 237 -4.82 -11.63 18.30
CA HIS A 237 -4.28 -10.33 17.97
C HIS A 237 -3.07 -10.17 18.88
N VAL A 238 -1.89 -10.05 18.29
CA VAL A 238 -0.83 -9.28 18.94
C VAL A 238 -1.45 -7.90 19.14
N GLU A 239 -1.77 -7.57 20.39
CA GLU A 239 -2.48 -6.36 20.81
C GLU A 239 -1.72 -5.12 20.35
N ALA A 240 -2.07 -4.62 19.16
CA ALA A 240 -2.06 -3.20 18.91
C ALA A 240 -3.18 -2.61 19.77
N LEU A 241 -2.78 -1.97 20.87
CA LEU A 241 -3.57 -1.28 21.88
C LEU A 241 -4.40 -0.14 21.26
N ASN A 242 -5.47 -0.47 20.55
CA ASN A 242 -6.52 0.47 20.16
C ASN A 242 -7.88 -0.24 20.17
N THR A 243 -8.19 -0.91 21.28
CA THR A 243 -9.57 -1.19 21.63
C THR A 243 -10.11 0.04 22.34
N VAL A 244 -11.05 0.76 21.71
CA VAL A 244 -11.93 1.70 22.42
C VAL A 244 -12.65 0.89 23.50
N PRO A 245 -12.39 1.09 24.80
CA PRO A 245 -13.09 0.35 25.84
C PRO A 245 -14.55 0.79 25.84
N MET A 246 -15.48 -0.17 25.70
CA MET A 246 -16.86 0.06 26.13
C MET A 246 -16.83 0.35 27.63
N GLN A 247 -17.27 1.56 28.00
CA GLN A 247 -17.47 2.03 29.38
C GLN A 247 -16.20 2.05 30.26
N GLY A 248 -15.22 2.87 29.86
CA GLY A 248 -14.12 3.28 30.75
C GLY A 248 -14.54 4.41 31.69
N ASN A 249 -14.11 4.34 32.95
CA ASN A 249 -14.27 5.37 33.98
C ASN A 249 -13.71 6.70 33.47
N LEU A 250 -14.56 7.68 33.13
CA LEU A 250 -14.11 9.00 32.68
C LEU A 250 -13.37 9.67 33.83
N ALA A 251 -12.14 10.15 33.58
CA ALA A 251 -11.41 10.89 34.60
C ALA A 251 -12.25 12.08 35.12
N PRO A 252 -12.13 12.42 36.41
CA PRO A 252 -12.76 13.61 36.96
C PRO A 252 -12.23 14.86 36.25
N VAL A 253 -13.12 15.83 36.08
CA VAL A 253 -12.76 17.17 35.60
C VAL A 253 -12.52 18.03 36.82
N VAL A 254 -11.38 18.70 36.86
CA VAL A 254 -11.01 19.65 37.90
C VAL A 254 -11.08 21.04 37.30
N SER A 255 -11.63 22.00 38.03
CA SER A 255 -11.83 23.38 37.54
C SER A 255 -10.74 24.36 37.99
N SER A 256 -9.88 23.98 38.94
CA SER A 256 -8.83 24.83 39.47
C SER A 256 -7.53 24.08 39.75
N VAL A 257 -6.42 24.82 39.74
CA VAL A 257 -5.11 24.34 40.15
C VAL A 257 -4.90 24.76 41.60
N THR A 258 -4.64 23.82 42.51
CA THR A 258 -4.35 24.11 43.91
C THR A 258 -2.84 24.19 44.15
N GLY A 259 -2.38 25.34 44.64
CA GLY A 259 -0.98 25.57 45.03
C GLY A 259 -0.03 25.82 43.86
N ASP A 260 1.28 25.73 44.13
CA ASP A 260 2.33 25.89 43.12
C ASP A 260 2.18 24.84 42.00
N TYR A 261 2.35 25.26 40.76
CA TYR A 261 2.29 24.36 39.62
C TYR A 261 3.45 24.56 38.63
N ILE A 262 3.74 23.48 37.92
CA ILE A 262 4.69 23.41 36.79
C ILE A 262 3.85 23.42 35.51
N LEU A 263 4.19 24.28 34.57
CA LEU A 263 3.52 24.36 33.28
C LEU A 263 4.38 23.74 32.18
N ILE A 264 3.83 22.74 31.50
CA ILE A 264 4.48 22.07 30.38
C ILE A 264 3.66 22.32 29.13
N ASP A 265 4.24 23.04 28.17
CA ASP A 265 3.63 23.26 26.87
C ASP A 265 3.96 22.13 25.91
N TRP A 266 3.04 21.19 25.74
CA TRP A 266 3.13 20.13 24.72
C TRP A 266 2.46 20.55 23.42
N GLY A 267 1.44 21.40 23.51
CA GLY A 267 0.63 21.87 22.38
C GLY A 267 1.27 22.95 21.53
N SER A 268 2.43 23.50 21.93
CA SER A 268 2.99 24.72 21.32
C SER A 268 1.94 25.85 21.30
N VAL A 269 1.35 26.10 22.47
CA VAL A 269 0.26 27.05 22.67
C VAL A 269 0.79 28.49 22.48
N PRO A 270 0.07 29.39 21.77
CA PRO A 270 0.47 30.79 21.63
C PRO A 270 0.72 31.51 22.96
N VAL A 271 1.73 32.38 23.02
CA VAL A 271 2.16 33.09 24.25
C VAL A 271 1.03 33.88 24.90
N LEU A 272 0.21 34.57 24.09
CA LEU A 272 -0.95 35.33 24.58
C LEU A 272 -1.94 34.47 25.39
N ILE A 273 -2.14 33.23 24.97
CA ILE A 273 -3.00 32.27 25.67
C ILE A 273 -2.30 31.76 26.95
N GLN A 274 -0.97 31.62 26.94
CA GLN A 274 -0.21 31.28 28.14
C GLN A 274 -0.26 32.39 29.20
N ASP A 275 -0.25 33.65 28.76
CA ASP A 275 -0.41 34.82 29.63
C ASP A 275 -1.82 34.85 30.24
N GLU A 276 -2.87 34.65 29.42
CA GLU A 276 -4.27 34.54 29.88
C GLU A 276 -4.46 33.41 30.91
N LEU A 277 -3.77 32.28 30.72
CA LEU A 277 -3.78 31.17 31.67
C LEU A 277 -3.03 31.50 32.97
N SER A 278 -1.94 32.27 32.88
CA SER A 278 -1.18 32.73 34.05
C SER A 278 -1.98 33.72 34.89
N ASP A 279 -2.80 34.56 34.26
CA ASP A 279 -3.75 35.45 34.95
C ASP A 279 -4.85 34.66 35.67
N ARG A 280 -5.33 33.55 35.07
CA ARG A 280 -6.40 32.72 35.63
C ARG A 280 -5.94 31.75 36.73
N PHE A 281 -4.76 31.16 36.60
CA PHE A 281 -4.28 30.12 37.52
C PHE A 281 -3.10 30.57 38.39
N GLY A 282 -2.64 31.81 38.24
CA GLY A 282 -1.43 32.34 38.86
C GLY A 282 -0.17 31.99 38.06
N THR A 283 0.97 32.58 38.42
CA THR A 283 2.23 32.36 37.71
C THR A 283 2.83 30.98 38.02
N PRO A 284 3.22 30.18 37.01
CA PRO A 284 3.85 28.89 37.24
C PRO A 284 5.22 29.04 37.88
N ARG A 285 5.61 28.08 38.71
CA ARG A 285 6.94 28.05 39.35
C ARG A 285 8.06 27.78 38.34
N VAL A 286 7.75 26.95 37.34
CA VAL A 286 8.58 26.69 36.16
C VAL A 286 7.66 26.46 34.97
N ALA A 287 7.96 27.09 33.83
CA ALA A 287 7.28 26.85 32.56
C ALA A 287 8.29 26.47 31.47
N PHE A 288 7.99 25.43 30.70
CA PHE A 288 8.83 25.05 29.56
C PHE A 288 8.04 24.29 28.49
N GLN A 289 8.53 24.36 27.26
CA GLN A 289 7.99 23.60 26.14
C GLN A 289 8.60 22.19 26.11
N ALA A 290 7.74 21.19 25.89
CA ALA A 290 8.12 19.80 25.71
C ALA A 290 7.61 19.28 24.36
N GLY A 291 8.25 18.24 23.83
CA GLY A 291 7.87 17.67 22.54
C GLY A 291 8.22 16.19 22.44
N PRO A 292 7.78 15.54 21.35
CA PRO A 292 7.81 14.09 21.21
C PRO A 292 9.22 13.48 21.19
N LEU A 293 10.23 14.27 20.83
CA LEU A 293 11.63 13.83 20.76
C LEU A 293 12.42 14.12 22.05
N SER A 294 11.80 14.71 23.07
CA SER A 294 12.47 15.16 24.29
C SER A 294 11.83 14.53 25.52
N GLY A 295 12.63 13.80 26.31
CA GLY A 295 12.21 13.32 27.63
C GLY A 295 12.09 14.45 28.65
N PRO A 296 11.46 14.21 29.81
CA PRO A 296 11.36 15.22 30.87
C PRO A 296 12.75 15.59 31.41
N ASP A 297 13.02 16.89 31.51
CA ASP A 297 14.29 17.44 31.97
C ASP A 297 14.38 17.36 33.50
N ALA A 298 15.08 16.34 34.00
CA ALA A 298 15.19 16.07 35.43
C ALA A 298 15.81 17.24 36.22
N ALA A 299 16.72 18.02 35.61
CA ALA A 299 17.37 19.14 36.28
C ALA A 299 16.40 20.30 36.56
N ARG A 300 15.42 20.51 35.68
CA ARG A 300 14.36 21.55 35.87
C ARG A 300 13.29 21.14 36.86
N LEU A 301 13.16 19.84 37.13
CA LEU A 301 12.13 19.26 38.00
C LEU A 301 12.66 18.95 39.41
N GLU A 302 13.96 19.16 39.65
CA GLU A 302 14.60 18.92 40.94
C GLU A 302 14.02 19.85 42.02
N GLY A 303 13.57 19.26 43.14
CA GLY A 303 12.99 20.02 44.26
C GLY A 303 11.53 20.45 44.10
N LEU A 304 10.83 20.02 43.04
CA LEU A 304 9.43 20.37 42.77
C LEU A 304 8.43 19.23 43.04
N SER A 305 8.80 18.26 43.88
CA SER A 305 8.02 17.04 44.16
C SER A 305 6.62 17.27 44.75
N GLN A 306 6.32 18.47 45.25
CA GLN A 306 5.00 18.83 45.79
C GLN A 306 4.15 19.72 44.88
N SER A 307 4.69 20.17 43.73
CA SER A 307 3.96 21.04 42.80
C SER A 307 3.02 20.25 41.90
N THR A 308 1.89 20.84 41.52
CA THR A 308 0.97 20.25 40.54
C THR A 308 1.57 20.34 39.14
N VAL A 309 1.56 19.25 38.36
CA VAL A 309 2.06 19.26 36.98
C VAL A 309 0.91 19.52 36.02
N VAL A 310 0.93 20.65 35.31
CA VAL A 310 -0.07 21.02 34.31
C VAL A 310 0.54 20.88 32.91
N VAL A 311 -0.08 20.06 32.06
CA VAL A 311 0.37 19.82 30.68
C VAL A 311 -0.66 20.37 29.71
N MET A 312 -0.28 21.39 28.94
CA MET A 312 -1.14 22.00 27.92
C MET A 312 -1.08 21.20 26.63
N VAL A 313 -2.26 20.88 26.08
CA VAL A 313 -2.40 20.09 24.86
C VAL A 313 -3.44 20.72 23.94
N LYS A 314 -3.32 20.50 22.63
CA LYS A 314 -4.36 20.89 21.68
C LYS A 314 -5.57 19.97 21.83
N ALA A 315 -6.74 20.54 22.09
CA ALA A 315 -7.95 19.76 22.29
C ALA A 315 -8.35 18.95 21.04
N TRP A 316 -8.12 19.49 19.83
CA TRP A 316 -8.48 18.84 18.56
C TRP A 316 -7.49 17.77 18.07
N GLU A 317 -6.29 17.69 18.65
CA GLU A 317 -5.36 16.61 18.34
C GLU A 317 -5.64 15.42 19.27
N PRO A 318 -5.73 14.19 18.73
CA PRO A 318 -5.93 13.02 19.58
C PRO A 318 -4.69 12.77 20.46
N PRO A 319 -4.87 12.21 21.67
CA PRO A 319 -3.75 11.87 22.54
C PRO A 319 -2.86 10.81 21.88
N MET A 320 -1.63 11.18 21.57
CA MET A 320 -0.65 10.31 20.91
C MET A 320 0.11 9.46 21.94
N GLY A 321 0.62 8.30 21.52
CA GLY A 321 1.39 7.41 22.41
C GLY A 321 2.62 8.07 23.03
N GLU A 322 3.30 8.95 22.28
CA GLU A 322 4.48 9.70 22.73
C GLU A 322 4.17 10.61 23.93
N LEU A 323 2.98 11.24 23.96
CA LEU A 323 2.52 12.00 25.12
C LEU A 323 2.32 11.06 26.32
N GLY A 324 1.70 9.90 26.11
CA GLY A 324 1.52 8.90 27.17
C GLY A 324 2.84 8.46 27.81
N ASP A 325 3.85 8.16 26.98
CA ASP A 325 5.19 7.78 27.43
C ASP A 325 5.86 8.91 28.22
N TYR A 326 5.70 10.16 27.77
CA TYR A 326 6.21 11.35 28.46
C TYR A 326 5.55 11.56 29.84
N LEU A 327 4.23 11.45 29.92
CA LEU A 327 3.49 11.58 31.19
C LEU A 327 3.85 10.47 32.19
N LEU A 328 4.11 9.26 31.70
CA LEU A 328 4.58 8.14 32.52
C LEU A 328 6.01 8.37 33.02
N ALA A 329 6.89 8.93 32.18
CA ALA A 329 8.23 9.35 32.59
C ALA A 329 8.19 10.47 33.64
N LEU A 330 7.30 11.45 33.49
CA LEU A 330 7.07 12.49 34.50
C LEU A 330 6.64 11.91 35.85
N LYS A 331 5.69 10.96 35.85
CA LYS A 331 5.26 10.29 37.09
C LYS A 331 6.34 9.44 37.74
N LYS A 332 7.34 8.96 37.00
CA LYS A 332 8.51 8.30 37.60
C LYS A 332 9.43 9.29 38.31
N LEU A 333 9.56 10.52 37.80
CA LEU A 333 10.37 11.58 38.41
C LEU A 333 9.64 12.25 39.58
N LEU A 334 8.32 12.43 39.46
CA LEU A 334 7.46 13.14 40.39
C LEU A 334 6.27 12.22 40.79
N PRO A 335 6.50 11.18 41.62
CA PRO A 335 5.48 10.18 41.93
C PRO A 335 4.29 10.73 42.71
N ASP A 336 4.54 11.68 43.62
CA ASP A 336 3.52 12.23 44.54
C ASP A 336 2.83 13.50 44.01
N SER A 337 3.36 14.10 42.94
CA SER A 337 2.81 15.32 42.35
C SER A 337 1.53 15.02 41.55
N PRO A 338 0.40 15.72 41.78
CA PRO A 338 -0.81 15.53 40.98
C PRO A 338 -0.58 15.99 39.53
N GLY A 339 -1.11 15.24 38.56
CA GLY A 339 -1.01 15.56 37.14
C GLY A 339 -2.33 16.08 36.58
N LEU A 340 -2.29 17.18 35.86
CA LEU A 340 -3.43 17.80 35.19
C LEU A 340 -3.13 17.95 33.70
N ILE A 341 -4.02 17.42 32.85
CA ILE A 341 -3.98 17.69 31.41
C ILE A 341 -4.97 18.80 31.11
N LEU A 342 -4.50 19.88 30.51
CA LEU A 342 -5.29 21.04 30.11
C LEU A 342 -5.46 21.03 28.58
N PRO A 343 -6.53 20.40 28.06
CA PRO A 343 -6.88 20.52 26.64
C PRO A 343 -7.38 21.92 26.35
N LEU A 344 -6.82 22.57 25.33
CA LEU A 344 -7.19 23.92 24.90
C LEU A 344 -7.64 23.91 23.45
N ASP A 345 -8.74 24.59 23.15
CA ASP A 345 -9.16 24.93 21.80
C ASP A 345 -8.92 26.44 21.59
N TRP A 346 -8.44 26.84 20.42
CA TRP A 346 -8.11 28.23 20.12
C TRP A 346 -8.18 28.50 18.62
N SER A 347 -8.53 29.73 18.28
CA SER A 347 -8.50 30.25 16.91
C SER A 347 -7.77 31.59 16.90
N GLY A 348 -6.64 31.64 16.21
CA GLY A 348 -5.71 32.76 16.34
C GLY A 348 -5.16 32.83 17.78
N ASP A 349 -5.35 33.99 18.42
CA ASP A 349 -4.90 34.25 19.80
C ASP A 349 -6.05 34.23 20.83
N SER A 350 -7.20 33.65 20.47
CA SER A 350 -8.38 33.58 21.35
C SER A 350 -8.72 32.15 21.74
N LEU A 351 -8.98 31.91 23.03
CA LEU A 351 -9.51 30.65 23.54
C LEU A 351 -10.93 30.40 23.03
N GLN A 352 -11.23 29.15 22.72
CA GLN A 352 -12.52 28.69 22.22
C GLN A 352 -13.07 27.59 23.13
N ASP A 353 -14.39 27.42 23.10
CA ASP A 353 -15.04 26.32 23.80
C ASP A 353 -14.62 24.97 23.22
N ILE A 354 -14.18 24.07 24.10
CA ILE A 354 -13.75 22.73 23.72
C ILE A 354 -14.96 21.92 23.29
N ARG A 355 -14.91 21.36 22.08
CA ARG A 355 -15.94 20.43 21.61
C ARG A 355 -16.07 19.24 22.54
N GLU A 356 -17.31 18.88 22.88
CA GLU A 356 -17.60 17.80 23.83
C GLU A 356 -16.97 16.46 23.42
N ILE A 357 -16.86 16.19 22.11
CA ILE A 357 -16.20 14.99 21.59
C ILE A 357 -14.71 14.95 21.93
N ASN A 358 -14.01 16.07 21.81
CA ASN A 358 -12.58 16.19 22.10
C ASN A 358 -12.34 16.06 23.61
N LEU A 359 -13.14 16.75 24.42
CA LEU A 359 -13.07 16.66 25.87
C LEU A 359 -13.30 15.22 26.37
N ARG A 360 -14.28 14.51 25.79
CA ARG A 360 -14.53 13.10 26.15
C ARG A 360 -13.35 12.19 25.83
N GLU A 361 -12.65 12.41 24.71
CA GLU A 361 -11.43 11.65 24.37
C GLU A 361 -10.29 11.95 25.34
N TRP A 362 -10.05 13.21 25.71
CA TRP A 362 -9.05 13.58 26.71
C TRP A 362 -9.36 13.01 28.09
N ARG A 363 -10.62 12.99 28.51
CA ARG A 363 -11.05 12.36 29.78
C ARG A 363 -10.87 10.84 29.77
N ARG A 364 -11.00 10.19 28.61
CA ARG A 364 -10.71 8.76 28.46
C ARG A 364 -9.22 8.48 28.56
N PHE A 365 -8.40 9.28 27.89
CA PHE A 365 -6.95 9.16 27.95
C PHE A 365 -6.43 9.38 29.37
N CYS A 366 -6.85 10.43 30.06
CA CYS A 366 -6.54 10.62 31.49
C CYS A 366 -6.99 9.43 32.34
N GLY A 367 -8.14 8.83 32.04
CA GLY A 367 -8.64 7.64 32.75
C GLY A 367 -7.72 6.42 32.65
N THR A 368 -6.85 6.36 31.63
CA THR A 368 -5.83 5.30 31.52
C THR A 368 -4.55 5.58 32.32
N LEU A 369 -4.36 6.81 32.80
CA LEU A 369 -3.16 7.27 33.49
C LEU A 369 -3.43 7.42 35.00
N ARG A 370 -2.63 6.77 35.85
CA ARG A 370 -2.78 6.89 37.30
C ARG A 370 -2.32 8.25 37.80
N GLY A 371 -3.16 8.92 38.60
CA GLY A 371 -2.83 10.21 39.21
C GLY A 371 -2.86 11.40 38.24
N TRP A 372 -3.57 11.25 37.11
CA TRP A 372 -3.84 12.30 36.14
C TRP A 372 -5.33 12.61 36.06
N SER A 373 -5.69 13.89 35.97
CA SER A 373 -7.06 14.38 35.77
C SER A 373 -7.11 15.40 34.63
N VAL A 374 -8.30 15.66 34.09
CA VAL A 374 -8.48 16.72 33.08
C VAL A 374 -8.78 18.02 33.81
N LEU A 375 -8.02 19.07 33.50
CA LEU A 375 -8.31 20.43 33.92
C LEU A 375 -9.18 21.09 32.85
N GLN A 376 -10.33 21.61 33.25
CA GLN A 376 -11.19 22.42 32.38
C GLN A 376 -11.58 23.68 33.17
N PRO A 377 -11.11 24.87 32.77
CA PRO A 377 -11.59 26.10 33.40
C PRO A 377 -13.10 26.19 33.23
N GLY A 378 -13.82 26.49 34.31
CA GLY A 378 -15.25 26.83 34.22
C GLY A 378 -15.45 28.12 33.44
N PRO A 379 -16.65 28.39 32.91
CA PRO A 379 -16.99 29.73 32.44
C PRO A 379 -16.79 30.73 33.61
N ASP A 380 -16.26 31.92 33.32
CA ASP A 380 -16.07 32.95 34.34
C ASP A 380 -17.40 33.22 35.05
N GLU A 381 -17.49 32.89 36.33
CA GLU A 381 -18.54 33.44 37.20
C GLU A 381 -18.20 34.92 37.45
N GLY A 382 -18.46 35.75 36.44
CA GLY A 382 -18.07 37.15 36.39
C GLY A 382 -19.03 38.04 35.61
N ASP A 383 -20.27 37.62 35.40
CA ASP A 383 -21.32 38.49 34.83
C ASP A 383 -22.74 38.10 35.30
N ALA A 384 -22.90 37.99 36.62
CA ALA A 384 -24.20 38.00 37.27
C ALA A 384 -24.17 39.04 38.41
N ALA A 385 -24.30 40.31 38.03
CA ALA A 385 -24.75 41.39 38.90
C ALA A 385 -25.78 42.24 38.15
#